data_AF-A0A7K4K019-F1
#
_entry.id   AF-A0A7K4K019-F1
#
_cell.length_a   1.000
_cell.length_b   1.000
_cell.length_c   1.000
_cell.angle_alpha   90.00
_cell.angle_beta   90.00
_cell.angle_gamma   90.00
#
_symmetry.space_group_name_H-M   'P 1'
#
loop_
_entity.id
_entity.type
_entity.pdbx_description
1 polymer ?
#
loop_
_entity_poly.entity_id
_entity_poly.type
_entity_poly.pdbx_seq_one_letter_code
_entity_poly.pdbx_strand_id
1 'polypeptide(L)'
;SQEQELKAAADSVLSEVRKKQADTKRMVDILRSLEKLRKLRKEAAARKGVCPPPSADEAFESQVESLRTLLKNRTELYEAEERALRVMLEGEQEEERKREMEKKQKKEREKLLQQKREIDSKLFGEPDEFPLAHLLQPFRDYYLQAEHSVAALIQIRHEWDQYLVPADHPEGSSIPPGWVLPSLPSSDTWATAVR
;
A
#
# COMPACT_ATOMS: atom_id res chain seq x y z
N SER A 1 -24.10 -9.72 -3.05
CA SER A 1 -22.67 -9.97 -2.71
C SER A 1 -22.58 -10.14 -1.20
N GLN A 2 -21.75 -11.05 -0.69
CA GLN A 2 -21.54 -11.25 0.76
C GLN A 2 -21.22 -9.92 1.50
N GLU A 3 -20.59 -8.98 0.79
CA GLU A 3 -20.23 -7.65 1.28
C GLU A 3 -21.43 -6.72 1.49
N GLN A 4 -22.46 -6.80 0.62
CA GLN A 4 -23.70 -6.06 0.81
C GLN A 4 -24.51 -6.60 1.99
N GLU A 5 -24.44 -7.92 2.23
CA GLU A 5 -25.10 -8.56 3.38
C GLU A 5 -24.42 -8.16 4.70
N LEU A 6 -23.09 -8.09 4.73
CA LEU A 6 -22.33 -7.61 5.89
C LEU A 6 -22.64 -6.14 6.21
N LYS A 7 -22.71 -5.28 5.19
CA LYS A 7 -23.07 -3.87 5.37
C LYS A 7 -24.51 -3.72 5.89
N ALA A 8 -25.45 -4.48 5.33
CA ALA A 8 -26.84 -4.47 5.79
C ALA A 8 -26.98 -4.99 7.23
N ALA A 9 -26.19 -5.99 7.62
CA ALA A 9 -26.14 -6.48 9.00
C ALA A 9 -25.61 -5.40 9.95
N ALA A 10 -24.53 -4.70 9.59
CA ALA A 10 -23.98 -3.60 10.38
C ALA A 10 -24.99 -2.45 10.56
N ASP A 11 -25.67 -2.05 9.49
CA ASP A 11 -26.72 -1.02 9.53
C ASP A 11 -27.92 -1.46 10.38
N SER A 12 -28.29 -2.74 10.31
CA SER A 12 -29.34 -3.32 11.15
C SER A 12 -28.99 -3.22 12.64
N VAL A 13 -27.77 -3.60 13.03
CA VAL A 13 -27.31 -3.51 14.42
C VAL A 13 -27.29 -2.06 14.91
N LEU A 14 -26.77 -1.12 14.11
CA LEU A 14 -26.80 0.31 14.44
C LEU A 14 -28.22 0.84 14.62
N SER A 15 -29.16 0.41 13.78
CA SER A 15 -30.57 0.79 13.89
C SER A 15 -31.20 0.27 15.20
N GLU A 16 -30.80 -0.92 15.63
CA GLU A 16 -31.26 -1.52 16.88
C GLU A 16 -30.74 -0.75 18.10
N VAL A 17 -29.45 -0.37 18.09
CA VAL A 17 -28.85 0.46 19.15
C VAL A 17 -29.56 1.82 19.25
N ARG A 18 -29.83 2.48 18.12
CA ARG A 18 -30.59 3.74 18.09
C ARG A 18 -32.01 3.59 18.64
N LYS A 19 -32.67 2.45 18.34
CA LYS A 19 -33.98 2.13 18.91
C LYS A 19 -33.89 2.00 20.44
N LYS A 20 -32.88 1.29 20.96
CA LYS A 20 -32.64 1.15 22.42
C LYS A 20 -32.38 2.50 23.09
N GLN A 21 -31.61 3.39 22.46
CA GLN A 21 -31.40 4.76 22.95
C GLN A 21 -32.71 5.56 22.98
N ALA A 22 -33.50 5.51 21.89
CA ALA A 22 -34.78 6.21 21.81
C ALA A 22 -35.78 5.71 22.86
N ASP A 23 -35.80 4.41 23.12
CA ASP A 23 -36.65 3.81 24.15
C ASP A 23 -36.19 4.22 25.55
N THR A 24 -34.88 4.25 25.81
CA THR A 24 -34.32 4.74 27.08
C THR A 24 -34.70 6.20 27.33
N LYS A 25 -34.63 7.06 26.31
CA LYS A 25 -35.07 8.46 26.39
C LYS A 25 -36.56 8.57 26.72
N ARG A 26 -37.41 7.76 26.08
CA ARG A 26 -38.84 7.69 26.40
C ARG A 26 -39.08 7.29 27.86
N MET A 27 -38.32 6.32 28.38
CA MET A 27 -38.43 5.89 29.79
C MET A 27 -38.04 7.02 30.76
N VAL A 28 -37.01 7.81 30.43
CA VAL A 28 -36.62 9.00 31.21
C VAL A 28 -37.74 10.04 31.22
N ASP A 29 -38.41 10.26 30.09
CA ASP A 29 -39.52 11.20 30.00
C ASP A 29 -40.74 10.74 30.81
N ILE A 30 -41.06 9.44 30.77
CA ILE A 30 -42.11 8.82 31.60
C ILE A 30 -41.78 9.02 33.08
N LEU A 31 -40.57 8.70 33.51
CA LEU A 31 -40.14 8.87 34.90
C LEU A 31 -40.29 10.33 35.37
N ARG A 32 -39.87 11.31 34.55
CA ARG A 32 -40.07 12.74 34.84
C ARG A 32 -41.56 13.10 34.98
N SER A 33 -42.43 12.54 34.14
CA SER A 33 -43.87 12.79 34.24
C SER A 33 -44.51 12.18 35.50
N LEU A 34 -44.04 10.99 35.92
CA LEU A 34 -44.50 10.33 37.14
C LEU A 34 -44.14 11.15 38.39
N GLU A 35 -42.95 11.72 38.42
CA GLU A 35 -42.53 12.60 39.53
C GLU A 35 -43.39 13.86 39.63
N LYS A 36 -43.68 14.50 38.48
CA LYS A 36 -44.60 15.65 38.43
C LYS A 36 -46.00 15.27 38.93
N LEU A 37 -46.53 14.13 38.47
CA LEU A 37 -47.83 13.63 38.89
C LEU A 37 -47.86 13.37 40.41
N ARG A 38 -46.79 12.78 40.97
CA ARG A 38 -46.69 12.57 42.40
C ARG A 38 -46.68 13.89 43.17
N LYS A 39 -45.89 14.88 42.73
CA LYS A 39 -45.85 16.22 43.34
C LYS A 39 -47.24 16.86 43.38
N LEU A 40 -47.96 16.85 42.26
CA LEU A 40 -49.34 17.38 42.18
C LEU A 40 -50.31 16.65 43.12
N ARG A 41 -50.18 15.31 43.22
CA ARG A 41 -51.01 14.51 44.15
C ARG A 41 -50.72 14.84 45.61
N LYS A 42 -49.45 15.05 45.98
CA LYS A 42 -49.06 15.50 47.33
C LYS A 42 -49.66 16.86 47.65
N GLU A 43 -49.53 17.84 46.74
CA GLU A 43 -50.08 19.17 46.91
C GLU A 43 -51.62 19.15 47.05
N ALA A 44 -52.31 18.34 46.24
CA ALA A 44 -53.76 18.18 46.31
C ALA A 44 -54.23 17.53 47.62
N ALA A 45 -53.49 16.53 48.13
CA ALA A 45 -53.78 15.90 49.41
C ALA A 45 -53.56 16.87 50.59
N ALA A 46 -52.45 17.62 50.57
CA ALA A 46 -52.15 18.63 51.58
C ALA A 46 -53.24 19.71 51.68
N ARG A 47 -53.78 20.17 50.54
CA ARG A 47 -54.93 21.11 50.53
C ARG A 47 -56.21 20.54 51.15
N LYS A 48 -56.35 19.21 51.18
CA LYS A 48 -57.46 18.50 51.84
C LYS A 48 -57.15 18.15 53.30
N GLY A 49 -56.01 18.59 53.84
CA GLY A 49 -55.56 18.28 55.20
C GLY A 49 -55.05 16.85 55.38
N VAL A 50 -54.83 16.11 54.28
CA VAL A 50 -54.32 14.73 54.31
C VAL A 50 -52.86 14.73 53.86
N CYS A 51 -51.95 14.30 54.74
CA CYS A 51 -50.55 14.07 54.38
C CYS A 51 -50.29 12.57 54.22
N PRO A 52 -49.75 12.12 53.07
CA PRO A 52 -49.21 10.78 52.94
C PRO A 52 -48.13 10.51 54.01
N PRO A 53 -47.96 9.26 54.45
CA PRO A 53 -46.92 8.90 55.41
C PRO A 53 -45.52 9.14 54.82
N PRO A 54 -44.54 9.66 55.60
CA PRO A 54 -43.18 9.93 55.14
C PRO A 54 -42.48 8.73 54.51
N SER A 55 -42.72 7.52 55.03
CA SER A 55 -42.17 6.27 54.50
C SER A 55 -42.56 5.99 53.05
N ALA A 56 -43.76 6.41 52.63
CA ALA A 56 -44.20 6.25 51.25
C ALA A 56 -43.49 7.21 50.30
N ASP A 57 -43.04 8.37 50.80
CA ASP A 57 -42.25 9.34 50.03
C ASP A 57 -40.81 8.86 49.87
N GLU A 58 -40.18 8.43 50.96
CA GLU A 58 -38.82 7.87 50.93
C GLU A 58 -38.74 6.63 50.01
N ALA A 59 -39.72 5.73 50.07
CA ALA A 59 -39.76 4.56 49.20
C ALA A 59 -39.89 4.94 47.71
N PHE A 60 -40.69 5.96 47.39
CA PHE A 60 -40.82 6.44 46.02
C PHE A 60 -39.55 7.12 45.53
N GLU A 61 -38.98 8.01 46.34
CA GLU A 61 -37.74 8.72 45.99
C GLU A 61 -36.58 7.73 45.79
N SER A 62 -36.44 6.74 46.68
CA SER A 62 -35.46 5.67 46.54
C SER A 62 -35.64 4.87 45.24
N GLN A 63 -36.87 4.47 44.91
CA GLN A 63 -37.16 3.72 43.68
C GLN A 63 -36.91 4.56 42.43
N VAL A 64 -37.28 5.84 42.44
CA VAL A 64 -37.03 6.78 41.34
C VAL A 64 -35.55 7.00 41.13
N GLU A 65 -34.78 7.13 42.21
CA GLU A 65 -33.33 7.33 42.13
C GLU A 65 -32.62 6.06 41.60
N SER A 66 -33.05 4.88 42.05
CA SER A 66 -32.59 3.60 41.47
C SER A 66 -32.89 3.49 39.98
N LEU A 67 -34.09 3.89 39.55
CA LEU A 67 -34.46 3.88 38.12
C LEU A 67 -33.68 4.92 37.31
N ARG A 68 -33.41 6.10 37.87
CA ARG A 68 -32.58 7.12 37.22
C ARG A 68 -31.16 6.65 37.00
N THR A 69 -30.53 6.08 38.03
CA THR A 69 -29.16 5.56 37.92
C THR A 69 -29.08 4.45 36.88
N LEU A 70 -30.06 3.54 36.85
CA LEU A 70 -30.15 2.50 35.83
C LEU A 70 -30.28 3.08 34.41
N LEU A 71 -31.18 4.05 34.21
CA LEU A 71 -31.40 4.67 32.90
C LEU A 71 -30.18 5.47 32.43
N LYS A 72 -29.49 6.15 33.36
CA LYS A 72 -28.23 6.84 33.10
C LYS A 72 -27.16 5.87 32.59
N ASN A 73 -26.95 4.77 33.32
CA ASN A 73 -25.98 3.75 32.93
C ASN A 73 -26.31 3.13 31.56
N ARG A 74 -27.59 2.84 31.29
CA ARG A 74 -28.01 2.32 29.97
C ARG A 74 -27.77 3.33 28.84
N THR A 75 -28.00 4.61 29.09
CA THR A 75 -27.74 5.67 28.11
C THR A 75 -26.26 5.72 27.75
N GLU A 76 -25.37 5.75 28.76
CA GLU A 76 -23.93 5.77 28.55
C GLU A 76 -23.42 4.52 27.80
N LEU A 77 -23.96 3.35 28.12
CA LEU A 77 -23.62 2.09 27.45
C LEU A 77 -24.02 2.12 25.96
N TYR A 78 -25.26 2.48 25.65
CA TYR A 78 -25.72 2.51 24.26
C TYR A 78 -25.06 3.63 23.43
N GLU A 79 -24.66 4.74 24.05
CA GLU A 79 -23.86 5.78 23.38
C GLU A 79 -22.42 5.33 23.12
N ALA A 80 -21.81 4.57 24.04
CA ALA A 80 -20.50 3.97 23.82
C ALA A 80 -20.53 2.91 22.72
N GLU A 81 -21.55 2.05 22.73
CA GLU A 81 -21.78 1.00 21.72
C GLU A 81 -21.95 1.62 20.32
N GLU A 82 -22.81 2.64 20.17
CA GLU A 82 -22.99 3.31 18.87
C GLU A 82 -21.69 3.96 18.38
N ARG A 83 -20.93 4.61 19.27
CA ARG A 83 -19.64 5.21 18.91
C ARG A 83 -18.64 4.16 18.44
N ALA A 84 -18.53 3.03 19.14
CA ALA A 84 -17.63 1.94 18.76
C ALA A 84 -17.99 1.37 17.39
N LEU A 85 -19.28 1.07 17.15
CA LEU A 85 -19.76 0.56 15.87
C LEU A 85 -19.49 1.53 14.72
N ARG A 86 -19.65 2.84 14.94
CA ARG A 86 -19.37 3.86 13.92
C ARG A 86 -17.88 3.91 13.53
N VAL A 87 -16.98 3.89 14.52
CA VAL A 87 -15.53 3.87 14.28
C VAL A 87 -15.11 2.62 13.52
N MET A 88 -15.69 1.46 13.86
CA MET A 88 -15.40 0.21 13.15
C MET A 88 -15.82 0.29 11.68
N LEU A 89 -17.01 0.82 11.39
CA LEU A 89 -17.52 0.96 10.02
C LEU A 89 -16.70 1.96 9.19
N GLU A 90 -16.31 3.09 9.79
CA GLU A 90 -15.43 4.08 9.15
C GLU A 90 -14.05 3.50 8.86
N GLY A 91 -13.48 2.73 9.81
CA GLY A 91 -12.20 2.05 9.64
C GLY A 91 -12.23 0.99 8.54
N GLU A 92 -13.31 0.22 8.43
CA GLU A 92 -13.47 -0.77 7.36
C GLU A 92 -13.54 -0.13 5.97
N GLN A 93 -14.30 0.97 5.83
CA GLN A 93 -14.37 1.72 4.56
C GLN A 93 -13.02 2.32 4.17
N GLU A 94 -12.27 2.85 5.13
CA GLU A 94 -10.94 3.41 4.86
C GLU A 94 -9.94 2.34 4.44
N GLU A 95 -9.95 1.18 5.12
CA GLU A 95 -9.12 0.03 4.74
C GLU A 95 -9.47 -0.51 3.36
N GLU A 96 -10.76 -0.56 3.01
CA GLU A 96 -11.20 -0.95 1.67
C GLU A 96 -10.65 0.00 0.60
N ARG A 97 -10.80 1.31 0.81
CA ARG A 97 -10.26 2.35 -0.10
C ARG A 97 -8.76 2.23 -0.27
N LYS A 98 -8.03 1.99 0.83
CA LYS A 98 -6.58 1.78 0.81
C LYS A 98 -6.21 0.56 -0.02
N ARG A 99 -6.89 -0.58 0.19
CA ARG A 99 -6.68 -1.80 -0.61
C ARG A 99 -6.96 -1.59 -2.09
N GLU A 100 -7.99 -0.83 -2.44
CA GLU A 100 -8.28 -0.49 -3.83
C GLU A 100 -7.18 0.37 -4.47
N MET A 101 -6.68 1.37 -3.74
CA MET A 101 -5.56 2.20 -4.20
C MET A 101 -4.28 1.38 -4.38
N GLU A 102 -3.94 0.51 -3.44
CA GLU A 102 -2.79 -0.39 -3.53
C GLU A 102 -2.90 -1.34 -4.73
N LYS A 103 -4.09 -1.90 -4.98
CA LYS A 103 -4.35 -2.74 -6.17
C LYS A 103 -4.16 -1.95 -7.47
N LYS A 104 -4.62 -0.70 -7.53
CA LYS A 104 -4.44 0.17 -8.71
C LYS A 104 -2.97 0.48 -8.94
N GLN A 105 -2.23 0.88 -7.89
CA GLN A 105 -0.80 1.16 -7.98
C GLN A 105 0.00 -0.06 -8.40
N LYS A 106 -0.33 -1.26 -7.86
CA LYS A 106 0.32 -2.50 -8.27
C LYS A 106 0.11 -2.81 -9.75
N LYS A 107 -1.13 -2.67 -10.25
CA LYS A 107 -1.45 -2.86 -11.67
C LYS A 107 -0.72 -1.87 -12.57
N GLU A 108 -0.64 -0.60 -12.16
CA GLU A 108 0.07 0.44 -12.90
C GLU A 108 1.57 0.14 -12.96
N ARG A 109 2.17 -0.23 -11.83
CA ARG A 109 3.58 -0.64 -11.76
C ARG A 109 3.87 -1.86 -12.62
N GLU A 110 2.98 -2.86 -12.60
CA GLU A 110 3.09 -4.04 -13.44
C GLU A 110 2.98 -3.70 -14.93
N LYS A 111 2.05 -2.81 -15.30
CA LYS A 111 1.91 -2.32 -16.68
C LYS A 111 3.17 -1.57 -17.13
N LEU A 112 3.75 -0.73 -16.28
CA LEU A 112 4.99 -0.02 -16.60
C LEU A 112 6.17 -0.99 -16.76
N LEU A 113 6.27 -2.00 -15.90
CA LEU A 113 7.29 -3.06 -16.02
C LEU A 113 7.10 -3.88 -17.29
N GLN A 114 5.85 -4.14 -17.69
CA GLN A 114 5.55 -4.85 -18.93
C GLN A 114 5.93 -4.02 -20.16
N GLN A 115 5.56 -2.74 -20.18
CA GLN A 115 5.96 -1.81 -21.24
C GLN A 115 7.48 -1.69 -21.36
N LYS A 116 8.19 -1.63 -20.23
CA LYS A 116 9.65 -1.63 -20.23
C LYS A 116 10.20 -2.91 -20.88
N ARG A 117 9.69 -4.08 -20.48
CA ARG A 117 10.09 -5.36 -21.07
C ARG A 117 9.82 -5.43 -22.57
N GLU A 118 8.68 -4.93 -23.03
CA GLU A 118 8.35 -4.85 -24.45
C GLU A 118 9.28 -3.92 -25.23
N ILE A 119 9.67 -2.78 -24.64
CA ILE A 119 10.64 -1.86 -25.27
C ILE A 119 12.02 -2.52 -25.32
N ASP A 120 12.47 -3.12 -24.21
CA ASP A 120 13.78 -3.78 -24.14
C ASP A 120 13.86 -4.93 -25.17
N SER A 121 12.81 -5.74 -25.30
CA SER A 121 12.73 -6.80 -26.33
C SER A 121 12.78 -6.22 -27.75
N LYS A 122 12.05 -5.14 -28.06
CA LYS A 122 12.08 -4.52 -29.40
C LYS A 122 13.44 -3.90 -29.75
N LEU A 123 14.19 -3.40 -28.76
CA LEU A 123 15.47 -2.74 -28.97
C LEU A 123 16.64 -3.72 -29.01
N PHE A 124 16.62 -4.76 -28.17
CA PHE A 124 17.75 -5.66 -27.94
C PHE A 124 17.49 -7.11 -28.34
N GLY A 125 16.27 -7.44 -28.78
CA GLY A 125 15.81 -8.79 -29.05
C GLY A 125 15.36 -9.52 -27.79
N GLU A 126 14.74 -10.68 -27.96
CA GLU A 126 14.38 -11.55 -26.84
C GLU A 126 15.66 -12.12 -26.19
N PRO A 127 15.81 -12.05 -24.86
CA PRO A 127 17.00 -12.56 -24.15
C PRO A 127 17.30 -14.03 -24.44
N ASP A 128 16.25 -14.81 -24.73
CA ASP A 128 16.32 -16.26 -24.93
C ASP A 128 16.48 -16.68 -26.40
N GLU A 129 16.22 -15.79 -27.37
CA GLU A 129 16.27 -16.14 -28.80
C GLU A 129 17.67 -15.98 -29.41
N PHE A 130 18.56 -15.24 -28.76
CA PHE A 130 19.87 -14.94 -29.32
C PHE A 130 20.98 -15.08 -28.28
N PRO A 131 21.86 -16.11 -28.37
CA PRO A 131 23.03 -16.19 -27.52
C PRO A 131 24.08 -15.21 -28.07
N LEU A 132 23.79 -13.89 -28.01
CA LEU A 132 24.76 -12.84 -28.29
C LEU A 132 26.03 -13.05 -27.47
N ALA A 133 25.88 -13.60 -26.27
CA ALA A 133 26.99 -14.04 -25.42
C ALA A 133 27.91 -15.06 -26.11
N HIS A 134 27.38 -16.01 -26.89
CA HIS A 134 28.18 -16.98 -27.65
C HIS A 134 28.76 -16.40 -28.94
N LEU A 135 28.05 -15.53 -29.66
CA LEU A 135 28.57 -14.87 -30.87
C LEU A 135 29.72 -13.90 -30.56
N LEU A 136 29.65 -13.23 -29.40
CA LEU A 136 30.71 -12.34 -28.92
C LEU A 136 31.81 -13.09 -28.17
N GLN A 137 31.64 -14.39 -27.89
CA GLN A 137 32.60 -15.19 -27.15
C GLN A 137 33.98 -15.24 -27.83
N PRO A 138 34.13 -15.41 -29.15
CA PRO A 138 35.44 -15.34 -29.80
C PRO A 138 36.15 -14.00 -29.60
N PHE A 139 35.42 -12.89 -29.62
CA PHE A 139 35.98 -11.56 -29.37
C PHE A 139 36.39 -11.41 -27.90
N ARG A 140 35.54 -11.88 -26.99
CA ARG A 140 35.81 -11.84 -25.56
C ARG A 140 37.03 -12.69 -25.20
N ASP A 141 37.12 -13.88 -25.76
CA ASP A 141 38.25 -14.80 -25.59
C ASP A 141 39.53 -14.19 -26.17
N TYR A 142 39.45 -13.52 -27.33
CA TYR A 142 40.58 -12.79 -27.92
C TYR A 142 41.08 -11.65 -27.01
N TYR A 143 40.19 -10.81 -26.47
CA TYR A 143 40.61 -9.70 -25.62
C TYR A 143 41.04 -10.13 -24.20
N LEU A 144 40.48 -11.23 -23.68
CA LEU A 144 40.81 -11.75 -22.35
C LEU A 144 41.86 -12.88 -22.38
N GLN A 145 42.46 -13.18 -23.53
CA GLN A 145 43.42 -14.29 -23.67
C GLN A 145 44.60 -14.19 -22.70
N ALA A 146 45.04 -12.97 -22.36
CA ALA A 146 46.10 -12.71 -21.40
C ALA A 146 45.74 -13.12 -19.96
N GLU A 147 44.47 -13.09 -19.59
CA GLU A 147 44.01 -13.48 -18.25
C GLU A 147 44.01 -15.01 -18.07
N HIS A 148 43.88 -15.74 -19.18
CA HIS A 148 43.70 -17.20 -19.18
C HIS A 148 44.94 -17.97 -19.67
N SER A 149 45.92 -17.28 -20.28
CA SER A 149 47.15 -17.89 -20.79
C SER A 149 48.35 -16.96 -20.60
N VAL A 150 49.31 -17.42 -19.79
CA VAL A 150 50.59 -16.72 -19.58
C VAL A 150 51.37 -16.59 -20.89
N ALA A 151 51.29 -17.59 -21.78
CA ALA A 151 51.92 -17.52 -23.10
C ALA A 151 51.31 -16.40 -23.95
N ALA A 152 49.98 -16.25 -23.94
CA ALA A 152 49.32 -15.16 -24.65
C ALA A 152 49.67 -13.79 -24.04
N LEU A 153 49.76 -13.69 -22.71
CA LEU A 153 50.21 -12.47 -22.03
C LEU A 153 51.64 -12.07 -22.46
N ILE A 154 52.58 -13.03 -22.46
CA ILE A 154 53.96 -12.80 -22.89
C ILE A 154 54.00 -12.37 -24.36
N GLN A 155 53.23 -13.04 -25.22
CA GLN A 155 53.15 -12.70 -26.65
C GLN A 155 52.60 -11.29 -26.88
N ILE A 156 51.47 -10.94 -26.25
CA ILE A 156 50.90 -9.59 -26.32
C ILE A 156 51.95 -8.57 -25.85
N ARG A 157 52.63 -8.84 -24.74
CA ARG A 157 53.65 -7.93 -24.21
C ARG A 157 54.80 -7.74 -25.18
N HIS A 158 55.31 -8.84 -25.75
CA HIS A 158 56.36 -8.82 -26.76
C HIS A 158 55.93 -8.02 -28.01
N GLU A 159 54.69 -8.19 -28.47
CA GLU A 159 54.11 -7.42 -29.57
C GLU A 159 53.96 -5.93 -29.26
N TRP A 160 53.91 -5.51 -28.00
CA TRP A 160 53.97 -4.11 -27.63
C TRP A 160 55.40 -3.60 -27.48
N ASP A 161 56.28 -4.42 -26.91
CA ASP A 161 57.68 -4.07 -26.67
C ASP A 161 58.46 -3.82 -27.97
N GLN A 162 58.06 -4.42 -29.10
CA GLN A 162 58.63 -4.13 -30.42
C GLN A 162 58.54 -2.65 -30.82
N TYR A 163 57.60 -1.88 -30.26
CA TYR A 163 57.43 -0.45 -30.53
C TYR A 163 58.15 0.46 -29.53
N LEU A 164 58.76 -0.11 -28.49
CA LEU A 164 59.48 0.62 -27.44
C LEU A 164 61.00 0.56 -27.61
N VAL A 165 61.49 -0.23 -28.57
CA VAL A 165 62.92 -0.38 -28.88
C VAL A 165 63.40 0.69 -29.87
N PRO A 166 64.69 1.06 -29.85
CA PRO A 166 65.27 1.98 -30.83
C PRO A 166 65.05 1.49 -32.27
N ALA A 167 64.99 2.42 -33.23
CA ALA A 167 64.74 2.12 -34.64
C ALA A 167 65.75 1.16 -35.29
N ASP A 168 66.92 1.02 -34.67
CA ASP A 168 68.03 0.18 -35.15
C ASP A 168 67.95 -1.26 -34.62
N HIS A 169 66.94 -1.59 -33.80
CA HIS A 169 66.77 -2.91 -33.22
C HIS A 169 66.20 -3.89 -34.26
N PRO A 170 66.80 -5.09 -34.45
CA PRO A 170 66.40 -6.02 -35.52
C PRO A 170 64.97 -6.57 -35.35
N GLU A 171 64.45 -6.61 -34.13
CA GLU A 171 63.06 -7.02 -33.83
C GLU A 171 62.14 -5.81 -33.52
N GLY A 172 62.61 -4.60 -33.78
CA GLY A 172 61.83 -3.38 -33.57
C GLY A 172 60.90 -3.09 -34.74
N SER A 173 59.69 -2.66 -34.42
CA SER A 173 58.72 -2.11 -35.38
C SER A 173 58.50 -0.64 -35.03
N SER A 174 58.55 0.25 -36.02
CA SER A 174 58.30 1.68 -35.81
C SER A 174 56.85 2.01 -36.17
N ILE A 175 56.22 2.88 -35.38
CA ILE A 175 54.93 3.45 -35.77
C ILE A 175 55.14 4.27 -37.06
N PRO A 176 54.37 4.03 -38.13
CA PRO A 176 54.56 4.75 -39.39
C PRO A 176 54.52 6.27 -39.18
N PRO A 177 55.51 7.03 -39.66
CA PRO A 177 55.45 8.48 -39.61
C PRO A 177 54.39 8.98 -40.61
N GLY A 178 53.21 9.36 -40.12
CA GLY A 178 52.15 9.99 -40.93
C GLY A 178 50.78 9.34 -40.80
N TRP A 179 49.88 9.67 -41.74
CA TRP A 179 48.53 9.11 -41.79
C TRP A 179 48.55 7.68 -42.33
N VAL A 180 47.97 6.75 -41.57
CA VAL A 180 47.70 5.39 -42.06
C VAL A 180 46.44 5.44 -42.93
N LEU A 181 46.62 5.29 -44.25
CA LEU A 181 45.49 5.17 -45.17
C LEU A 181 44.97 3.72 -45.13
N PRO A 182 43.65 3.51 -44.96
CA PRO A 182 43.10 2.16 -45.00
C PRO A 182 43.32 1.54 -46.39
N SER A 183 43.49 0.23 -46.42
CA SER A 183 43.53 -0.52 -47.66
C SER A 183 42.21 -0.36 -48.44
N LEU A 184 42.28 -0.55 -49.76
CA LEU A 184 41.09 -0.61 -50.60
C LEU A 184 40.08 -1.63 -50.02
N PRO A 185 38.76 -1.37 -50.14
CA PRO A 185 37.74 -2.30 -49.66
C PRO A 185 37.97 -3.70 -50.25
N SER A 186 37.84 -4.72 -49.41
CA SER A 186 38.03 -6.12 -49.82
C SER A 186 36.93 -6.64 -50.74
N SER A 187 35.79 -5.95 -50.82
CA SER A 187 34.70 -6.24 -51.76
C SER A 187 33.88 -4.99 -52.08
N ASP A 188 33.12 -5.03 -53.19
CA ASP A 188 32.18 -3.98 -53.57
C ASP A 188 31.09 -3.75 -52.51
N THR A 189 30.66 -4.81 -51.81
CA THR A 189 29.72 -4.69 -50.70
C THR A 189 30.29 -3.90 -49.54
N TRP A 190 31.54 -4.16 -49.14
CA TRP A 190 32.23 -3.35 -48.11
C TRP A 190 32.47 -1.91 -48.59
N ALA A 191 32.77 -1.70 -49.88
CA ALA A 191 32.97 -0.37 -50.45
C ALA A 191 31.72 0.53 -50.32
N THR A 192 30.52 -0.05 -50.26
CA THR A 192 29.28 0.72 -50.05
C THR A 192 29.04 1.16 -48.61
N ALA A 193 29.62 0.47 -47.62
CA ALA A 193 29.43 0.78 -46.20
C ALA A 193 30.35 1.89 -45.67
N VAL A 194 31.41 2.24 -46.42
CA VAL A 194 32.44 3.22 -46.04
C VAL A 194 32.25 4.56 -46.79
N ARG A 195 31.08 4.78 -47.41
CA ARG A 195 30.72 6.03 -48.10
C ARG A 195 29.81 6.93 -47.28
#